data_AF-A0A975RAE7-F1
#
_entry.id   AF-A0A975RAE7-F1
#
_cell.length_a   1.000
_cell.length_b   1.000
_cell.length_c   1.000
_cell.angle_alpha   90.00
_cell.angle_beta   90.00
_cell.angle_gamma   90.00
#
_symmetry.space_group_name_H-M   'P 1'
#
loop_
_entity.id
_entity.type
_entity.pdbx_description
1 polymer ?
#
loop_
_entity_poly.entity_id
_entity_poly.type
_entity_poly.pdbx_seq_one_letter_code
_entity_poly.pdbx_strand_id
1 'polypeptide(L)'
;MKNKAKIFHILALATAVLPITVSAHPWHTSSESPDFLAGLIHPFTSADHVLTLLTIGLLFSGSDKRSLSFMPLIFVAAMLLGGGLSLAYVEIVRAGDIVQGLVFSLIVLLASGDTLSRLVGIAMVVMIGFLHGQAHVYDIWLDVDTISFTAGFALTSGVILVAIVGLIRGLNLCLTRLFQPASDGNP
;
A
#
# COMPACT_ATOMS: atom_id res chain seq x y z
N MET A 1 1.28 24.72 -6.67
CA MET A 1 0.24 23.65 -6.66
C MET A 1 0.26 22.80 -7.94
N LYS A 2 0.35 23.40 -9.14
CA LYS A 2 0.32 22.69 -10.44
C LYS A 2 1.40 21.59 -10.61
N ASN A 3 2.62 21.78 -10.11
CA ASN A 3 3.71 20.80 -10.31
C ASN A 3 3.55 19.53 -9.46
N LYS A 4 2.96 19.65 -8.26
CA LYS A 4 2.68 18.50 -7.38
C LYS A 4 1.63 17.58 -8.00
N ALA A 5 0.57 18.17 -8.56
CA ALA A 5 -0.47 17.43 -9.28
C ALA A 5 0.11 16.65 -10.48
N LYS A 6 1.05 17.22 -11.23
CA LYS A 6 1.68 16.57 -12.39
C LYS A 6 2.51 15.34 -12.01
N ILE A 7 3.34 15.41 -10.97
CA ILE A 7 4.15 14.27 -10.52
C ILE A 7 3.26 13.15 -9.99
N PHE A 8 2.23 13.53 -9.24
CA PHE A 8 1.26 12.60 -8.71
C PHE A 8 0.48 11.87 -9.81
N HIS A 9 0.06 12.60 -10.86
CA HIS A 9 -0.53 12.03 -12.06
C HIS A 9 0.43 11.09 -12.78
N ILE A 10 1.72 11.46 -12.95
CA ILE A 10 2.70 10.61 -13.63
C ILE A 10 2.92 9.31 -12.86
N LEU A 11 3.05 9.38 -11.53
CA LEU A 11 3.21 8.20 -10.67
C LEU A 11 1.97 7.30 -10.72
N ALA A 12 0.77 7.88 -10.62
CA ALA A 12 -0.48 7.12 -10.67
C ALA A 12 -0.73 6.51 -12.06
N LEU A 13 -0.40 7.22 -13.13
CA LEU A 13 -0.50 6.70 -14.50
C LEU A 13 0.51 5.59 -14.75
N ALA A 14 1.73 5.71 -14.21
CA ALA A 14 2.75 4.66 -14.31
C ALA A 14 2.30 3.36 -13.62
N THR A 15 1.60 3.44 -12.48
CA THR A 15 1.02 2.26 -11.83
C THR A 15 -0.21 1.71 -12.54
N ALA A 16 -1.02 2.55 -13.17
CA ALA A 16 -2.21 2.12 -13.90
C ALA A 16 -1.90 1.27 -15.16
N VAL A 17 -0.69 1.42 -15.73
CA VAL A 17 -0.24 0.71 -16.94
C VAL A 17 0.33 -0.67 -16.63
N LEU A 18 0.57 -1.02 -15.36
CA LEU A 18 1.03 -2.35 -14.99
C LEU A 18 -0.09 -3.37 -15.24
N PRO A 19 0.17 -4.50 -15.94
CA PRO A 19 -0.85 -5.50 -16.22
C PRO A 19 -1.42 -6.05 -14.90
N ILE A 20 -2.75 -5.99 -14.76
CA ILE A 20 -3.52 -6.47 -13.59
C ILE A 20 -3.75 -7.99 -13.67
N THR A 21 -3.01 -8.71 -14.51
CA THR A 21 -3.06 -10.18 -14.53
C THR A 21 -2.22 -10.73 -13.38
N VAL A 22 -2.57 -10.38 -12.14
CA VAL A 22 -2.12 -11.13 -10.98
C VAL A 22 -3.09 -12.28 -10.85
N SER A 23 -2.71 -13.40 -11.43
CA SER A 23 -3.24 -14.68 -10.99
C SER A 23 -2.96 -14.78 -9.49
N ALA A 24 -4.00 -14.91 -8.68
CA ALA A 24 -3.89 -15.40 -7.30
C ALA A 24 -3.53 -16.91 -7.30
N HIS A 25 -2.63 -17.33 -8.20
CA HIS A 25 -2.02 -18.63 -8.10
C HIS A 25 -0.89 -18.49 -7.09
N PRO A 26 -0.97 -19.20 -5.96
CA PRO A 26 0.04 -19.13 -4.94
C PRO A 26 1.38 -19.48 -5.58
N TRP A 27 2.36 -18.61 -5.42
CA TRP A 27 3.75 -18.99 -5.67
C TRP A 27 4.28 -19.94 -4.60
N HIS A 28 3.40 -20.50 -3.75
CA HIS A 28 3.67 -21.70 -2.99
C HIS A 28 3.70 -22.89 -3.95
N THR A 29 4.87 -23.13 -4.56
CA THR A 29 5.25 -24.52 -4.77
C THR A 29 5.14 -25.20 -3.41
N SER A 30 4.47 -26.34 -3.33
CA SER A 30 4.20 -27.14 -2.12
C SER A 30 5.43 -27.60 -1.32
N SER A 31 6.59 -26.99 -1.57
CA SER A 31 7.89 -27.22 -0.95
C SER A 31 8.40 -26.05 -0.08
N GLU A 32 7.72 -24.89 -0.06
CA GLU A 32 8.15 -23.75 0.77
C GLU A 32 7.26 -23.62 2.01
N SER A 33 7.84 -23.86 3.18
CA SER A 33 7.20 -23.61 4.47
C SER A 33 6.97 -22.11 4.65
N PRO A 34 5.78 -21.65 5.08
CA PRO A 34 5.52 -20.25 5.39
C PRO A 34 6.22 -19.86 6.70
N ASP A 35 7.52 -19.64 6.61
CA ASP A 35 8.36 -19.22 7.72
C ASP A 35 8.52 -17.69 7.77
N PHE A 36 9.22 -17.20 8.79
CA PHE A 36 9.46 -15.76 8.97
C PHE A 36 10.17 -15.14 7.76
N LEU A 37 11.12 -15.85 7.16
CA LEU A 37 11.93 -15.33 6.05
C LEU A 37 11.11 -15.23 4.77
N ALA A 38 10.26 -16.23 4.49
CA ALA A 38 9.26 -16.19 3.44
C ALA A 38 8.34 -14.97 3.63
N GLY A 39 7.88 -14.74 4.86
CA GLY A 39 7.10 -13.54 5.21
C GLY A 39 7.84 -12.23 4.94
N LEU A 40 9.14 -12.16 5.23
CA LEU A 40 9.96 -10.98 4.92
C LEU A 40 10.11 -10.73 3.41
N ILE A 41 10.22 -11.80 2.62
CA ILE A 41 10.47 -11.70 1.17
C ILE A 41 9.18 -11.42 0.39
N HIS A 42 8.04 -11.95 0.87
CA HIS A 42 6.76 -11.91 0.15
C HIS A 42 6.31 -10.52 -0.33
N PRO A 43 6.44 -9.42 0.46
CA PRO A 43 6.07 -8.08 0.00
C PRO A 43 6.85 -7.58 -1.22
N PHE A 44 8.03 -8.14 -1.49
CA PHE A 44 8.87 -7.77 -2.63
C PHE A 44 8.56 -8.60 -3.88
N THR A 45 8.00 -9.80 -3.71
CA THR A 45 7.72 -10.73 -4.81
C THR A 45 6.27 -10.66 -5.29
N SER A 46 5.36 -10.11 -4.47
CA SER A 46 3.94 -9.95 -4.78
C SER A 46 3.63 -8.61 -5.44
N ALA A 47 3.26 -8.65 -6.73
CA ALA A 47 2.99 -7.44 -7.52
C ALA A 47 1.75 -6.67 -7.02
N ASP A 48 0.71 -7.38 -6.58
CA ASP A 48 -0.49 -6.82 -5.97
C ASP A 48 -0.16 -6.07 -4.66
N HIS A 49 0.77 -6.61 -3.87
CA HIS A 49 1.20 -5.99 -2.63
C HIS A 49 2.01 -4.72 -2.89
N VAL A 50 3.00 -4.77 -3.79
CA VAL A 50 3.79 -3.59 -4.18
C VAL A 50 2.87 -2.49 -4.70
N LEU A 51 1.90 -2.83 -5.56
CA LEU A 51 0.92 -1.88 -6.09
C LEU A 51 0.06 -1.25 -4.99
N THR A 52 -0.35 -2.06 -4.01
CA THR A 52 -1.12 -1.62 -2.85
C THR A 52 -0.30 -0.65 -1.99
N LEU A 53 0.94 -1.02 -1.62
CA LEU A 53 1.83 -0.17 -0.82
C LEU A 53 2.17 1.15 -1.53
N LEU A 54 2.37 1.12 -2.85
CA LEU A 54 2.63 2.31 -3.64
C LEU A 54 1.40 3.23 -3.70
N THR A 55 0.21 2.67 -3.92
CA THR A 55 -1.05 3.43 -3.98
C THR A 55 -1.37 4.07 -2.63
N ILE A 56 -1.24 3.31 -1.54
CA ILE A 56 -1.43 3.81 -0.18
C ILE A 56 -0.37 4.84 0.19
N GLY A 57 0.90 4.61 -0.18
CA GLY A 57 1.99 5.56 0.01
C GLY A 57 1.78 6.88 -0.74
N LEU A 58 1.25 6.82 -1.97
CA LEU A 58 0.84 8.00 -2.74
C LEU A 58 -0.28 8.75 -2.02
N LEU A 59 -1.37 8.07 -1.65
CA LEU A 59 -2.47 8.67 -0.89
C LEU A 59 -1.99 9.37 0.38
N PHE A 60 -1.05 8.78 1.12
CA PHE A 60 -0.50 9.35 2.36
C PHE A 60 0.39 10.56 2.11
N SER A 61 1.22 10.51 1.08
CA SER A 61 2.16 11.58 0.77
C SER A 61 1.45 12.93 0.51
N GLY A 62 0.20 12.88 0.06
CA GLY A 62 -0.68 14.04 -0.16
C GLY A 62 -1.38 14.56 1.10
N SER A 63 -1.35 13.82 2.22
CA SER A 63 -2.01 14.19 3.48
C SER A 63 -1.18 15.16 4.34
N ASP A 64 -1.84 15.91 5.22
CA ASP A 64 -1.19 16.87 6.13
C ASP A 64 -0.16 16.23 7.06
N LYS A 65 0.92 16.97 7.36
CA LYS A 65 2.10 16.52 8.15
C LYS A 65 1.75 15.78 9.46
N ARG A 66 0.63 16.12 10.12
CA ARG A 66 0.22 15.54 11.40
C ARG A 66 -0.53 14.22 11.27
N SER A 67 -1.17 13.96 10.13
CA SER A 67 -1.86 12.68 9.85
C SER A 67 -0.87 11.56 9.54
N LEU A 68 0.31 11.93 9.04
CA LEU A 68 1.30 11.03 8.46
C LEU A 68 2.03 10.13 9.44
N SER A 69 2.22 10.54 10.70
CA SER A 69 2.98 9.72 11.65
C SER A 69 2.30 8.39 11.97
N PHE A 70 0.98 8.31 11.81
CA PHE A 70 0.21 7.14 12.23
C PHE A 70 -0.35 6.31 11.08
N MET A 71 -0.39 6.82 9.84
CA MET A 71 -1.06 6.08 8.76
C MET A 71 -0.39 4.75 8.38
N PRO A 72 0.95 4.63 8.32
CA PRO A 72 1.59 3.32 8.12
C PRO A 72 1.23 2.33 9.23
N LEU A 73 1.18 2.81 10.48
CA LEU A 73 0.79 1.99 11.62
C LEU A 73 -0.69 1.55 11.54
N ILE A 74 -1.58 2.45 11.14
CA ILE A 74 -3.01 2.14 10.93
C ILE A 74 -3.17 1.07 9.84
N PHE A 75 -2.44 1.20 8.73
CA PHE A 75 -2.49 0.24 7.64
C PHE A 75 -2.01 -1.15 8.09
N VAL A 76 -0.86 -1.23 8.75
CA VAL A 76 -0.31 -2.49 9.27
C VAL A 76 -1.23 -3.09 10.34
N ALA A 77 -1.78 -2.27 11.24
CA ALA A 77 -2.72 -2.74 12.25
C ALA A 77 -4.00 -3.31 11.61
N ALA A 78 -4.58 -2.63 10.62
CA ALA A 78 -5.74 -3.12 9.90
C ALA A 78 -5.44 -4.44 9.17
N MET A 79 -4.27 -4.55 8.54
CA MET A 79 -3.80 -5.76 7.89
C MET A 79 -3.66 -6.93 8.86
N LEU A 80 -3.04 -6.71 10.02
CA LEU A 80 -2.93 -7.73 11.08
C LEU A 80 -4.31 -8.16 11.61
N LEU A 81 -5.25 -7.22 11.74
CA LEU A 81 -6.63 -7.54 12.13
C LEU A 81 -7.34 -8.40 11.09
N GLY A 82 -7.20 -8.08 9.81
CA GLY A 82 -7.76 -8.88 8.71
C GLY A 82 -7.17 -10.28 8.66
N GLY A 83 -5.85 -10.38 8.73
CA GLY A 83 -5.16 -11.67 8.74
C GLY A 83 -5.50 -12.51 9.98
N GLY A 84 -5.57 -11.88 11.15
CA GLY A 84 -6.01 -12.55 12.38
C GLY A 84 -7.44 -13.09 12.31
N LEU A 85 -8.32 -12.43 11.55
CA LEU A 85 -9.67 -12.92 11.31
C LEU A 85 -9.68 -14.15 10.39
N SER A 86 -8.76 -14.25 9.43
CA SER A 86 -8.58 -15.44 8.59
C SER A 86 -8.16 -16.64 9.45
N LEU A 87 -7.24 -16.42 10.40
CA LEU A 87 -6.84 -17.44 11.38
C LEU A 87 -7.99 -17.89 12.29
N ALA A 88 -9.02 -17.06 12.45
CA ALA A 88 -10.22 -17.37 13.21
C ALA A 88 -11.33 -18.03 12.38
N TYR A 89 -11.02 -18.53 11.16
CA TYR A 89 -11.98 -19.19 10.26
C TYR A 89 -13.13 -18.28 9.82
N VAL A 90 -12.93 -16.95 9.87
CA VAL A 90 -13.90 -15.97 9.38
C VAL A 90 -13.38 -15.39 8.09
N GLU A 91 -14.11 -15.65 7.02
CA GLU A 91 -13.65 -15.40 5.66
C GLU A 91 -14.50 -14.35 4.95
N ILE A 92 -13.82 -13.47 4.21
CA ILE A 92 -14.47 -12.64 3.20
C ILE A 92 -14.24 -13.27 1.84
N VAL A 93 -15.30 -13.84 1.29
CA VAL A 93 -15.30 -14.43 -0.05
C VAL A 93 -14.80 -13.38 -1.05
N ARG A 94 -13.74 -13.75 -1.78
CA ARG A 94 -13.11 -12.90 -2.82
C ARG A 94 -12.50 -11.60 -2.27
N ALA A 95 -11.95 -11.61 -1.05
CA ALA A 95 -11.23 -10.47 -0.47
C ALA A 95 -10.13 -9.93 -1.41
N GLY A 96 -9.40 -10.83 -2.10
CA GLY A 96 -8.39 -10.48 -3.11
C GLY A 96 -8.94 -9.63 -4.28
N ASP A 97 -10.06 -10.07 -4.88
CA ASP A 97 -10.70 -9.34 -5.97
C ASP A 97 -11.21 -7.96 -5.50
N ILE A 98 -11.79 -7.91 -4.31
CA ILE A 98 -12.33 -6.67 -3.73
C ILE A 98 -11.20 -5.68 -3.48
N VAL A 99 -10.10 -6.10 -2.85
CA VAL A 99 -8.98 -5.21 -2.57
C VAL A 99 -8.31 -4.74 -3.86
N GLN A 100 -8.18 -5.60 -4.87
CA GLN A 100 -7.64 -5.21 -6.17
C GLN A 100 -8.52 -4.16 -6.85
N GLY A 101 -9.85 -4.32 -6.83
CA GLY A 101 -10.79 -3.33 -7.35
C GLY A 101 -10.72 -1.98 -6.61
N LEU A 102 -10.55 -2.00 -5.29
CA LEU A 102 -10.38 -0.79 -4.47
C LEU A 102 -9.08 -0.07 -4.79
N VAL A 103 -7.97 -0.80 -4.87
CA VAL A 103 -6.65 -0.24 -5.20
C VAL A 103 -6.67 0.35 -6.61
N PHE A 104 -7.23 -0.35 -7.59
CA PHE A 104 -7.38 0.18 -8.94
C PHE A 104 -8.24 1.45 -8.99
N SER A 105 -9.38 1.45 -8.33
CA SER A 105 -10.25 2.63 -8.25
C SER A 105 -9.53 3.82 -7.60
N LEU A 106 -8.72 3.56 -6.58
CA LEU A 106 -7.91 4.58 -5.93
C LEU A 106 -6.83 5.11 -6.89
N ILE A 107 -6.12 4.25 -7.62
CA ILE A 107 -5.14 4.67 -8.63
C ILE A 107 -5.78 5.60 -9.66
N VAL A 108 -6.96 5.24 -10.19
CA VAL A 108 -7.70 6.07 -11.15
C VAL A 108 -8.06 7.42 -10.55
N LEU A 109 -8.59 7.45 -9.32
CA LEU A 109 -8.92 8.70 -8.62
C LEU A 109 -7.68 9.60 -8.45
N LEU A 110 -6.57 9.03 -8.00
CA LEU A 110 -5.30 9.72 -7.82
C LEU A 110 -4.74 10.23 -9.17
N ALA A 111 -4.93 9.47 -10.25
CA ALA A 111 -4.54 9.83 -11.60
C ALA A 111 -5.44 10.92 -12.23
N SER A 112 -6.67 11.12 -11.73
CA SER A 112 -7.55 12.23 -12.14
C SER A 112 -7.22 13.55 -11.45
N GLY A 113 -6.40 13.52 -10.39
CA GLY A 113 -6.09 14.70 -9.57
C GLY A 113 -7.13 15.05 -8.54
N ASP A 114 -8.15 14.21 -8.37
CA ASP A 114 -9.19 14.40 -7.37
C ASP A 114 -8.66 14.14 -5.96
N THR A 115 -9.26 14.82 -4.99
CA THR A 115 -8.87 14.71 -3.58
C THR A 115 -9.96 14.03 -2.77
N LEU A 116 -9.57 13.07 -1.93
CA LEU A 116 -10.46 12.50 -0.93
C LEU A 116 -10.56 13.41 0.30
N SER A 117 -11.74 13.42 0.92
CA SER A 117 -11.85 13.93 2.29
C SER A 117 -10.99 13.07 3.21
N ARG A 118 -10.46 13.68 4.27
CA ARG A 118 -9.57 12.98 5.21
C ARG A 118 -10.20 11.72 5.79
N LEU A 119 -11.50 11.79 6.12
CA LEU A 119 -12.24 10.66 6.67
C LEU A 119 -12.32 9.50 5.68
N VAL A 120 -12.64 9.79 4.41
CA VAL A 120 -12.73 8.77 3.36
C VAL A 120 -11.36 8.15 3.08
N GLY A 121 -10.29 8.95 3.05
CA GLY A 121 -8.93 8.46 2.88
C GLY A 121 -8.52 7.48 4.00
N ILE A 122 -8.82 7.80 5.26
CA ILE A 122 -8.56 6.90 6.40
C ILE A 122 -9.40 5.62 6.29
N ALA A 123 -10.69 5.75 5.96
CA ALA A 123 -11.58 4.60 5.82
C ALA A 123 -11.10 3.64 4.72
N MET A 124 -10.69 4.16 3.56
CA MET A 124 -10.14 3.35 2.47
C MET A 124 -8.89 2.59 2.90
N VAL A 125 -8.03 3.21 3.69
CA VAL A 125 -6.77 2.60 4.14
C VAL A 125 -7.01 1.47 5.11
N VAL A 126 -7.92 1.67 6.06
CA VAL A 126 -8.33 0.62 6.99
C VAL A 126 -8.95 -0.53 6.21
N MET A 127 -9.86 -0.24 5.27
CA MET A 127 -10.55 -1.25 4.47
C MET A 127 -9.59 -2.04 3.56
N ILE A 128 -8.71 -1.34 2.83
CA ILE A 128 -7.70 -1.96 1.97
C ILE A 128 -6.75 -2.80 2.83
N GLY A 129 -6.19 -2.25 3.91
CA GLY A 129 -5.30 -2.99 4.80
C GLY A 129 -5.95 -4.26 5.32
N PHE A 130 -7.16 -4.15 5.86
CA PHE A 130 -7.93 -5.29 6.38
C PHE A 130 -8.20 -6.38 5.33
N LEU A 131 -8.74 -6.02 4.17
CA LEU A 131 -9.04 -6.98 3.10
C LEU A 131 -7.77 -7.63 2.54
N HIS A 132 -6.68 -6.86 2.44
CA HIS A 132 -5.40 -7.37 1.99
C HIS A 132 -4.82 -8.38 2.98
N GLY A 133 -4.88 -8.10 4.29
CA GLY A 133 -4.47 -9.04 5.32
C GLY A 133 -5.31 -10.32 5.33
N GLN A 134 -6.63 -10.20 5.12
CA GLN A 134 -7.53 -11.34 4.94
C GLN A 134 -7.08 -12.23 3.79
N ALA A 135 -6.87 -11.65 2.61
CA ALA A 135 -6.52 -12.37 1.39
C ALA A 135 -5.19 -13.12 1.51
N HIS A 136 -4.14 -12.47 2.03
CA HIS A 136 -2.81 -13.08 2.12
C HIS A 136 -2.70 -14.18 3.19
N VAL A 137 -3.38 -14.03 4.34
CA VAL A 137 -3.34 -15.08 5.38
C VAL A 137 -4.27 -16.24 5.03
N TYR A 138 -5.35 -15.99 4.30
CA TYR A 138 -6.28 -17.04 3.86
C TYR A 138 -5.61 -18.14 3.04
N ASP A 139 -4.56 -17.83 2.28
CA ASP A 139 -3.92 -18.81 1.41
C ASP A 139 -2.98 -19.77 2.17
N ILE A 140 -2.56 -19.41 3.39
CA ILE A 140 -1.54 -20.15 4.18
C ILE A 140 -2.00 -20.55 5.59
N TRP A 141 -3.20 -20.15 6.01
CA TRP A 141 -3.73 -20.33 7.37
C TRP A 141 -3.74 -21.76 7.95
N LEU A 142 -3.64 -22.79 7.11
CA LEU A 142 -3.58 -24.19 7.55
C LEU A 142 -2.15 -24.67 7.86
N ASP A 143 -1.14 -23.85 7.61
CA ASP A 143 0.27 -24.20 7.82
C ASP A 143 0.77 -23.83 9.22
N VAL A 144 1.76 -24.62 9.68
CA VAL A 144 2.25 -24.63 11.08
C VAL A 144 2.85 -23.30 11.53
N ASP A 145 3.43 -22.53 10.62
CA ASP A 145 4.20 -21.31 10.92
C ASP A 145 3.53 -19.99 10.48
N THR A 146 2.22 -20.01 10.19
CA THR A 146 1.49 -18.84 9.68
C THR A 146 1.67 -17.55 10.50
N ILE A 147 1.78 -17.65 11.83
CA ILE A 147 2.02 -16.49 12.71
C ILE A 147 3.40 -15.88 12.43
N SER A 148 4.41 -16.73 12.24
CA SER A 148 5.79 -16.33 11.96
C SER A 148 5.88 -15.62 10.60
N PHE A 149 5.27 -16.22 9.56
CA PHE A 149 5.13 -15.60 8.26
C PHE A 149 4.44 -14.23 8.35
N THR A 150 3.28 -14.16 9.03
CA THR A 150 2.48 -12.93 9.15
C THR A 150 3.28 -11.81 9.83
N ALA A 151 4.11 -12.15 10.83
CA ALA A 151 4.97 -11.18 11.51
C ALA A 151 6.04 -10.59 10.57
N GLY A 152 6.73 -11.45 9.80
CA GLY A 152 7.71 -11.01 8.80
C GLY A 152 7.08 -10.16 7.69
N PHE A 153 5.92 -10.59 7.21
CA PHE A 153 5.13 -9.90 6.21
C PHE A 153 4.71 -8.49 6.67
N ALA A 154 4.11 -8.39 7.86
CA ALA A 154 3.68 -7.11 8.42
C ALA A 154 4.85 -6.14 8.68
N LEU A 155 5.98 -6.65 9.17
CA LEU A 155 7.19 -5.86 9.41
C LEU A 155 7.70 -5.25 8.11
N THR A 156 7.90 -6.07 7.09
CA THR A 156 8.43 -5.62 5.80
C THR A 156 7.44 -4.68 5.10
N SER A 157 6.14 -4.97 5.14
CA SER A 157 5.09 -4.09 4.61
C SER A 157 5.16 -2.70 5.21
N GLY A 158 5.30 -2.62 6.54
CA GLY A 158 5.44 -1.36 7.26
C GLY A 158 6.70 -0.59 6.86
N VAL A 159 7.84 -1.27 6.75
CA VAL A 159 9.12 -0.66 6.34
C VAL A 159 9.04 -0.11 4.93
N ILE A 160 8.54 -0.88 3.97
CA ILE A 160 8.38 -0.44 2.57
C ILE A 160 7.44 0.76 2.51
N LEU A 161 6.31 0.73 3.23
CA LEU A 161 5.36 1.84 3.22
C LEU A 161 5.96 3.15 3.76
N VAL A 162 6.72 3.07 4.86
CA VAL A 162 7.45 4.22 5.39
C VAL A 162 8.48 4.74 4.38
N ALA A 163 9.21 3.84 3.72
CA ALA A 163 10.20 4.21 2.70
C ALA A 163 9.55 4.90 1.49
N ILE A 164 8.44 4.37 0.97
CA ILE A 164 7.67 4.95 -0.15
C ILE A 164 7.19 6.36 0.22
N VAL A 165 6.55 6.52 1.39
CA VAL A 165 6.07 7.83 1.86
C VAL A 165 7.23 8.81 1.99
N GLY A 166 8.36 8.38 2.57
CA GLY A 166 9.57 9.19 2.70
C GLY A 166 10.11 9.65 1.34
N LEU A 167 10.23 8.72 0.39
CA LEU A 167 10.74 8.98 -0.96
C LEU A 167 9.86 9.99 -1.72
N ILE A 168 8.55 9.78 -1.76
CA ILE A 168 7.62 10.66 -2.49
C ILE A 168 7.67 12.08 -1.91
N ARG A 169 7.78 12.23 -0.58
CA ARG A 169 7.87 13.55 0.06
C ARG A 169 9.22 14.20 -0.17
N GLY A 170 10.31 13.45 -0.07
CA GLY A 170 11.67 13.94 -0.36
C GLY A 170 11.77 14.48 -1.79
N LEU A 171 11.24 13.72 -2.76
CA LEU A 171 11.16 14.14 -4.16
C LEU A 171 10.33 15.41 -4.33
N ASN A 172 9.14 15.47 -3.71
CA ASN A 172 8.30 16.67 -3.76
C ASN A 172 9.00 17.91 -3.18
N LEU A 173 9.72 17.77 -2.06
CA LEU A 173 10.47 18.87 -1.45
C LEU A 173 11.63 19.33 -2.35
N CYS A 174 12.40 18.39 -2.91
CA CYS A 174 13.48 18.68 -3.85
C CYS A 174 12.97 19.45 -5.07
N LEU A 175 11.91 18.95 -5.71
CA LEU A 175 11.34 19.57 -6.91
C LEU A 175 10.73 20.95 -6.62
N THR A 176 10.11 21.16 -5.45
CA THR A 176 9.63 22.50 -5.08
C THR A 176 10.75 23.52 -4.91
N ARG A 177 11.96 23.09 -4.49
CA ARG A 177 13.13 23.96 -4.38
C ARG A 177 13.76 24.24 -5.75
N LEU A 178 13.88 23.23 -6.60
CA LEU A 178 14.48 23.37 -7.94
C LEU A 178 13.65 24.24 -8.89
N PHE A 179 12.32 24.18 -8.78
CA PHE A 179 11.40 24.94 -9.63
C PHE A 179 10.77 26.14 -8.90
N GLN A 180 11.38 26.61 -7.81
CA GLN A 180 10.96 27.85 -7.17
C GLN A 180 11.42 29.00 -8.08
N PRO A 181 10.49 29.81 -8.66
CA PRO A 181 10.91 30.99 -9.39
C PRO A 181 11.76 31.85 -8.46
N ALA A 182 12.91 32.32 -8.94
CA ALA A 182 13.74 33.26 -8.20
C ALA A 182 12.80 34.36 -7.70
N SER A 183 12.68 34.53 -6.37
CA SER A 183 11.91 35.64 -5.84
C SER A 183 12.52 36.90 -6.42
N ASP A 184 11.76 37.59 -7.26
CA ASP A 184 12.13 38.85 -7.89
C ASP A 184 12.69 39.76 -6.80
N GLY A 185 14.02 39.82 -6.73
CA GLY A 185 14.72 40.62 -5.75
C GLY A 185 14.51 42.07 -6.13
N ASN A 186 13.57 42.73 -5.47
CA ASN A 186 13.60 44.18 -5.39
C ASN A 186 14.10 44.57 -3.99
N PRO A 187 15.31 45.15 -3.87
CA PRO A 187 15.79 45.70 -2.60
C PRO A 187 14.92 46.87 -2.12
#